data_AF-A0AAN8KU87-F1
#
_entry.id   AF-A0AAN8KU87-F1
#
_cell.length_a   1.000
_cell.length_b   1.000
_cell.length_c   1.000
_cell.angle_alpha   90.00
_cell.angle_beta   90.00
_cell.angle_gamma   90.00
#
_symmetry.space_group_name_H-M   'P 1'
#
loop_
_entity.id
_entity.type
_entity.pdbx_description
1 polymer ?
#
loop_
_entity_poly.entity_id
_entity_poly.type
_entity_poly.pdbx_seq_one_letter_code
_entity_poly.pdbx_strand_id
1 'polypeptide(L)'
;MDIGKIIVSLLIKVTSKYRVNRSGISPLHLAAECNRDEVVEVLIEAGYDVNAMLSEDRSMMYEDHRSTTLYFAVSNGNVDATTMLLEAGAIPNLDTVNPLLVAVRQGSIELVTLLVEHGANVNAYVPTHPTSFPATVMFGMKYLSMLKYLMDNGCDALSCFSCTYGSGPHPPLQETSERDDLRYNTDTRRNTGEPCSDKSAPYWSSNNTSSSIWSPIQDQPCLASEFCEIISARWAGPIIDVLLDYVGHVKLCSRLTEHLDSLEDWEVIKEKATPSRPLMQLCRLKIRQQVGIHRLRCIKKLPLPPRLIKYLNHEEHNQEEFCE
;
A
#
# COMPACT_ATOMS: atom_id res chain seq x y z
N MET A 1 26.50 19.25 16.19
CA MET A 1 26.54 19.89 14.85
C MET A 1 26.98 18.84 13.87
N ASP A 2 26.10 18.45 12.96
CA ASP A 2 26.43 17.45 11.95
C ASP A 2 27.38 18.06 10.90
N ILE A 3 28.54 17.44 10.73
CA ILE A 3 29.57 17.83 9.76
C ILE A 3 29.01 17.76 8.34
N GLY A 4 28.10 16.81 8.09
CA GLY A 4 27.44 16.64 6.79
C GLY A 4 26.69 17.91 6.35
N LYS A 5 25.83 18.44 7.22
CA LYS A 5 25.07 19.68 7.02
C LYS A 5 25.98 20.87 6.68
N ILE A 6 27.12 21.02 7.36
CA ILE A 6 28.08 22.12 7.12
C ILE A 6 28.71 21.99 5.72
N ILE A 7 29.22 20.81 5.38
CA ILE A 7 29.88 20.57 4.10
C ILE A 7 28.89 20.83 2.95
N VAL A 8 27.68 20.27 3.04
CA VAL A 8 26.65 20.46 2.01
C VAL A 8 26.29 21.95 1.86
N SER A 9 26.12 22.68 2.96
CA SER A 9 25.81 24.12 2.93
C SER A 9 26.89 24.96 2.22
N LEU A 10 28.17 24.57 2.34
CA LEU A 10 29.26 25.21 1.62
C LEU A 10 29.27 24.83 0.13
N LEU A 11 29.03 23.56 -0.18
CA LEU A 11 29.02 23.05 -1.55
C LEU A 11 27.85 23.62 -2.37
N ILE A 12 26.66 23.81 -1.78
CA ILE A 12 25.50 24.37 -2.47
C ILE A 12 25.82 25.74 -3.10
N LYS A 13 26.59 26.59 -2.39
CA LYS A 13 26.95 27.93 -2.87
C LYS A 13 27.83 27.93 -4.12
N VAL A 14 28.63 26.89 -4.31
CA VAL A 14 29.56 26.76 -5.44
C VAL A 14 29.06 25.81 -6.53
N THR A 15 27.96 25.09 -6.27
CA THR A 15 27.43 24.08 -7.18
C THR A 15 26.42 24.68 -8.15
N SER A 16 26.61 24.45 -9.45
CA SER A 16 25.68 24.87 -10.48
C SER A 16 24.45 23.95 -10.53
N LYS A 17 23.25 24.47 -10.21
CA LYS A 17 21.96 23.75 -10.33
C LYS A 17 21.78 23.10 -11.72
N TYR A 18 22.22 23.76 -12.79
CA TYR A 18 22.19 23.20 -14.15
C TYR A 18 22.98 21.88 -14.30
N ARG A 19 24.16 21.78 -13.66
CA ARG A 19 25.00 20.56 -13.73
C ARG A 19 24.37 19.43 -12.94
N VAL A 20 23.74 19.76 -11.81
CA VAL A 20 22.99 18.81 -11.01
C VAL A 20 21.84 18.21 -11.82
N ASN A 21 21.01 19.05 -12.44
CA ASN A 21 19.87 18.59 -13.23
C ASN A 21 20.31 17.71 -14.41
N ARG A 22 21.41 18.05 -15.07
CA ARG A 22 21.98 17.23 -16.17
C ARG A 22 22.57 15.90 -15.73
N SER A 23 22.83 15.70 -14.45
CA SER A 23 23.33 14.42 -13.97
C SER A 23 22.25 13.34 -13.98
N GLY A 24 20.97 13.72 -13.88
CA GLY A 24 19.85 12.78 -13.73
C GLY A 24 19.63 12.27 -12.29
N ILE A 25 20.27 12.87 -11.29
CA ILE A 25 20.00 12.63 -9.85
C ILE A 25 20.03 13.96 -9.11
N SER A 26 18.97 14.25 -8.36
CA SER A 26 18.99 15.33 -7.37
C SER A 26 19.76 14.88 -6.12
N PRO A 27 20.55 15.75 -5.47
CA PRO A 27 21.18 15.48 -4.16
C PRO A 27 20.18 15.04 -3.10
N LEU A 28 18.91 15.43 -3.25
CA LEU A 28 17.80 14.98 -2.39
C LEU A 28 17.65 13.45 -2.42
N HIS A 29 17.77 12.80 -3.59
CA HIS A 29 17.70 11.33 -3.68
C HIS A 29 18.77 10.67 -2.83
N LEU A 30 20.03 11.14 -2.94
CA LEU A 30 21.14 10.59 -2.19
C LEU A 30 21.02 10.85 -0.69
N ALA A 31 20.51 12.02 -0.30
CA ALA A 31 20.26 12.34 1.09
C ALA A 31 19.18 11.43 1.71
N ALA A 32 18.08 11.20 0.97
CA ALA A 32 17.02 10.28 1.38
C ALA A 32 17.49 8.81 1.40
N GLU A 33 18.21 8.37 0.36
CA GLU A 33 18.78 7.01 0.26
C GLU A 33 19.73 6.70 1.42
N CYS A 34 20.49 7.69 1.89
CA CYS A 34 21.41 7.56 3.02
C CYS A 34 20.80 7.93 4.39
N ASN A 35 19.49 8.20 4.49
CA ASN A 35 18.82 8.64 5.72
C ASN A 35 19.52 9.81 6.43
N ARG A 36 19.87 10.86 5.67
CA ARG A 36 20.51 12.07 6.18
C ARG A 36 19.49 13.21 6.29
N ASP A 37 18.67 13.15 7.32
CA ASP A 37 17.51 14.05 7.52
C ASP A 37 17.93 15.52 7.58
N GLU A 38 19.04 15.82 8.26
CA GLU A 38 19.59 17.18 8.33
C GLU A 38 20.06 17.71 6.98
N VAL A 39 20.47 16.81 6.08
CA VAL A 39 20.87 17.17 4.70
C VAL A 39 19.64 17.34 3.81
N VAL A 40 18.60 16.52 4.01
CA VAL A 40 17.30 16.69 3.33
C VAL A 40 16.73 18.07 3.65
N GLU A 41 16.69 18.45 4.92
CA GLU A 41 16.24 19.78 5.38
C GLU A 41 16.97 20.91 4.66
N VAL A 42 18.32 20.90 4.68
CA VAL A 42 19.15 21.94 4.06
C VAL A 42 18.94 22.05 2.55
N LEU A 43 18.75 20.91 1.87
CA LEU A 43 18.52 20.87 0.44
C LEU A 43 17.14 21.44 0.08
N ILE A 44 16.11 21.13 0.89
CA ILE A 44 14.78 21.72 0.73
C ILE A 44 14.85 23.24 0.93
N GLU A 45 15.50 23.71 2.00
CA GLU A 45 15.69 25.14 2.28
C GLU A 45 16.46 25.87 1.17
N ALA A 46 17.40 25.19 0.50
CA ALA A 46 18.14 25.72 -0.65
C ALA A 46 17.32 25.74 -1.96
N GLY A 47 16.06 25.32 -1.92
CA GLY A 47 15.15 25.31 -3.06
C GLY A 47 15.57 24.29 -4.13
N TYR A 48 16.00 23.10 -3.70
CA TYR A 48 16.04 21.95 -4.60
C TYR A 48 14.61 21.44 -4.82
N ASP A 49 14.32 21.00 -6.04
CA ASP A 49 13.01 20.47 -6.39
C ASP A 49 12.80 19.10 -5.71
N VAL A 50 11.80 19.04 -4.83
CA VAL A 50 11.40 17.85 -4.07
C VAL A 50 10.80 16.78 -4.98
N ASN A 51 10.21 17.18 -6.10
CA ASN A 51 9.58 16.29 -7.07
C ASN A 51 10.51 15.96 -8.25
N ALA A 52 11.80 16.32 -8.17
CA ALA A 52 12.77 15.92 -9.16
C ALA A 52 12.81 14.38 -9.23
N MET A 53 12.67 13.85 -10.43
CA MET A 53 12.75 12.41 -10.68
C MET A 53 14.15 12.02 -11.14
N LEU A 54 14.55 10.78 -10.84
CA LEU A 54 15.70 10.16 -11.49
C LEU A 54 15.51 10.12 -13.01
N SER A 55 16.62 10.22 -13.75
CA SER A 55 16.60 9.87 -15.17
C SER A 55 16.23 8.41 -15.37
N GLU A 56 15.62 8.08 -16.50
CA GLU A 56 15.21 6.72 -16.84
C GLU A 56 16.37 5.71 -16.69
N ASP A 57 17.55 6.04 -17.22
CA ASP A 57 18.77 5.22 -17.08
C ASP A 57 19.13 4.90 -15.62
N ARG A 58 18.87 5.82 -14.69
CA ARG A 58 19.17 5.64 -13.26
C ARG A 58 18.06 4.90 -12.54
N SER A 59 16.81 5.19 -12.88
CA SER A 59 15.66 4.47 -12.35
C SER A 59 15.72 2.98 -12.72
N MET A 60 16.19 2.65 -13.94
CA MET A 60 16.45 1.28 -14.38
C MET A 60 17.57 0.56 -13.63
N MET A 61 18.43 1.27 -12.88
CA MET A 61 19.43 0.63 -12.02
C MET A 61 18.82 0.01 -10.76
N TYR A 62 17.57 0.38 -10.43
CA TYR A 62 16.81 -0.18 -9.32
C TYR A 62 15.75 -1.16 -9.84
N GLU A 63 15.65 -2.32 -9.22
CA GLU A 63 14.70 -3.38 -9.63
C GLU A 63 13.24 -2.92 -9.54
N ASP A 64 12.93 -2.01 -8.61
CA ASP A 64 11.59 -1.47 -8.39
C ASP A 64 11.30 -0.20 -9.20
N HIS A 65 12.22 0.22 -10.07
CA HIS A 65 12.08 1.41 -10.91
C HIS A 65 11.71 2.67 -10.11
N ARG A 66 12.19 2.77 -8.86
CA ARG A 66 12.03 3.98 -8.04
C ARG A 66 12.60 5.20 -8.77
N SER A 67 11.96 6.34 -8.57
CA SER A 67 12.33 7.57 -9.28
C SER A 67 12.27 8.82 -8.43
N THR A 68 11.38 8.91 -7.42
CA THR A 68 11.27 10.13 -6.60
C THR A 68 12.04 10.03 -5.29
N THR A 69 12.44 11.18 -4.76
CA THR A 69 13.06 11.28 -3.43
C THR A 69 12.13 10.73 -2.33
N LEU A 70 10.82 10.97 -2.44
CA LEU A 70 9.83 10.46 -1.49
C LEU A 70 9.84 8.93 -1.44
N TYR A 71 9.94 8.26 -2.59
CA TYR A 71 10.04 6.80 -2.63
C TYR A 71 11.26 6.30 -1.86
N PHE A 72 12.43 6.93 -2.01
CA PHE A 72 13.64 6.53 -1.26
C PHE A 72 13.43 6.63 0.24
N ALA A 73 12.88 7.75 0.74
CA ALA A 73 12.60 7.95 2.16
C ALA A 73 11.63 6.87 2.70
N VAL A 74 10.55 6.60 1.98
CA VAL A 74 9.55 5.57 2.36
C VAL A 74 10.13 4.16 2.27
N SER A 75 10.91 3.85 1.24
CA SER A 75 11.59 2.55 1.09
C SER A 75 12.56 2.28 2.24
N ASN A 76 13.16 3.32 2.82
CA ASN A 76 14.05 3.23 3.97
C ASN A 76 13.31 3.20 5.31
N GLY A 77 11.99 3.35 5.33
CA GLY A 77 11.21 3.43 6.55
C GLY A 77 11.40 4.74 7.32
N ASN A 78 11.93 5.78 6.68
CA ASN A 78 12.33 7.02 7.33
C ASN A 78 11.14 7.99 7.42
N VAL A 79 10.50 8.04 8.59
CA VAL A 79 9.32 8.88 8.85
C VAL A 79 9.66 10.36 8.82
N ASP A 80 10.79 10.77 9.39
CA ASP A 80 11.17 12.18 9.51
C ASP A 80 11.46 12.78 8.14
N ALA A 81 12.27 12.11 7.31
CA ALA A 81 12.50 12.53 5.92
C ALA A 81 11.21 12.54 5.09
N THR A 82 10.36 11.52 5.26
CA THR A 82 9.07 11.45 4.55
C THR A 82 8.17 12.64 4.93
N THR A 83 8.15 13.01 6.21
CA THR A 83 7.37 14.14 6.72
C THR A 83 7.87 15.45 6.13
N MET A 84 9.18 15.72 6.21
CA MET A 84 9.78 16.93 5.63
C MET A 84 9.51 17.05 4.12
N LEU A 85 9.62 15.95 3.37
CA LEU A 85 9.38 15.96 1.94
C LEU A 85 7.90 16.26 1.61
N LEU A 86 6.96 15.64 2.31
CA LEU A 86 5.53 15.85 2.09
C LEU A 86 5.10 17.27 2.49
N GLU A 87 5.60 17.79 3.61
CA GLU A 87 5.38 19.19 4.03
C GLU A 87 5.96 20.19 3.02
N ALA A 88 7.07 19.84 2.38
CA ALA A 88 7.68 20.62 1.29
C ALA A 88 6.98 20.44 -0.07
N GLY A 89 5.87 19.69 -0.14
CA GLY A 89 5.05 19.53 -1.34
C GLY A 89 5.44 18.36 -2.24
N ALA A 90 6.05 17.30 -1.69
CA ALA A 90 6.25 16.04 -2.41
C ALA A 90 4.91 15.44 -2.85
N ILE A 91 4.84 14.97 -4.10
CA ILE A 91 3.65 14.36 -4.67
C ILE A 91 3.69 12.84 -4.42
N PRO A 92 2.78 12.27 -3.60
CA PRO A 92 2.84 10.86 -3.19
C PRO A 92 2.49 9.83 -4.27
N ASN A 93 2.01 10.28 -5.44
CA ASN A 93 1.53 9.40 -6.53
C ASN A 93 2.35 9.54 -7.81
N LEU A 94 3.58 10.06 -7.72
CA LEU A 94 4.39 10.40 -8.89
C LEU A 94 5.19 9.20 -9.45
N ASP A 95 5.61 8.27 -8.60
CA ASP A 95 6.27 7.03 -9.04
C ASP A 95 5.29 6.07 -9.72
N THR A 96 5.83 5.24 -10.62
CA THR A 96 5.12 4.13 -11.26
C THR A 96 4.62 3.12 -10.22
N VAL A 97 5.45 2.80 -9.24
CA VAL A 97 5.09 2.05 -8.04
C VAL A 97 4.83 3.04 -6.91
N ASN A 98 3.59 3.14 -6.48
CA ASN A 98 3.22 4.10 -5.44
C ASN A 98 3.97 3.84 -4.12
N PRO A 99 4.63 4.85 -3.51
CA PRO A 99 5.27 4.76 -2.20
C PRO A 99 4.34 4.19 -1.11
N LEU A 100 3.02 4.44 -1.21
CA LEU A 100 2.04 3.85 -0.30
C LEU A 100 2.08 2.32 -0.29
N LEU A 101 2.24 1.66 -1.43
CA LEU A 101 2.31 0.19 -1.50
C LEU A 101 3.53 -0.33 -0.74
N VAL A 102 4.66 0.38 -0.82
CA VAL A 102 5.88 0.05 -0.08
C VAL A 102 5.65 0.19 1.42
N ALA A 103 5.04 1.29 1.88
CA ALA A 103 4.72 1.52 3.29
C ALA A 103 3.76 0.46 3.86
N VAL A 104 2.71 0.09 3.10
CA VAL A 104 1.76 -0.96 3.47
C VAL A 104 2.47 -2.32 3.56
N ARG A 105 3.33 -2.66 2.58
CA ARG A 105 4.11 -3.90 2.58
C ARG A 105 5.06 -4.01 3.78
N GLN A 106 5.66 -2.89 4.19
CA GLN A 106 6.48 -2.82 5.40
C GLN A 106 5.66 -2.94 6.69
N GLY A 107 4.34 -2.72 6.64
CA GLY A 107 3.46 -2.70 7.81
C GLY A 107 3.58 -1.42 8.64
N SER A 108 4.19 -0.35 8.10
CA SER A 108 4.36 0.91 8.82
C SER A 108 3.09 1.75 8.77
N ILE A 109 2.26 1.64 9.81
CA ILE A 109 1.00 2.41 9.91
C ILE A 109 1.25 3.92 9.94
N GLU A 110 2.38 4.35 10.49
CA GLU A 110 2.77 5.75 10.58
C GLU A 110 3.05 6.34 9.20
N LEU A 111 3.88 5.67 8.37
CA LEU A 111 4.13 6.09 6.99
C LEU A 111 2.87 6.05 6.14
N VAL A 112 2.05 5.01 6.30
CA VAL A 112 0.77 4.90 5.59
C VAL A 112 -0.15 6.06 5.95
N THR A 113 -0.24 6.39 7.25
CA THR A 113 -1.07 7.50 7.72
C THR A 113 -0.61 8.81 7.11
N LEU A 114 0.69 9.09 7.20
CA LEU A 114 1.30 10.30 6.68
C LEU A 114 1.07 10.47 5.17
N LEU A 115 1.30 9.41 4.38
CA LEU A 115 1.09 9.42 2.93
C LEU A 115 -0.38 9.64 2.56
N VAL A 116 -1.31 8.95 3.26
CA VAL A 116 -2.76 9.04 3.00
C VAL A 116 -3.34 10.40 3.41
N GLU A 117 -2.79 11.04 4.44
CA GLU A 117 -3.11 12.41 4.82
C GLU A 117 -2.68 13.42 3.75
N HIS A 118 -1.56 13.18 3.08
CA HIS A 118 -1.05 14.00 1.97
C HIS A 118 -1.58 13.60 0.59
N GLY A 119 -2.62 12.76 0.52
CA GLY A 119 -3.34 12.46 -0.72
C GLY A 119 -2.78 11.29 -1.53
N ALA A 120 -2.05 10.36 -0.91
CA ALA A 120 -1.68 9.10 -1.55
C ALA A 120 -2.93 8.30 -1.98
N ASN A 121 -2.86 7.69 -3.16
CA ASN A 121 -3.95 6.90 -3.71
C ASN A 121 -4.04 5.54 -3.00
N VAL A 122 -5.06 5.38 -2.14
CA VAL A 122 -5.36 4.12 -1.43
C VAL A 122 -5.81 2.99 -2.34
N ASN A 123 -6.23 3.29 -3.58
CA ASN A 123 -6.66 2.31 -4.59
C ASN A 123 -5.55 2.06 -5.63
N ALA A 124 -4.30 2.02 -5.17
CA ALA A 124 -3.15 1.76 -6.04
C ALA A 124 -3.09 0.30 -6.50
N TYR A 125 -2.62 0.10 -7.74
CA TYR A 125 -2.38 -1.21 -8.35
C TYR A 125 -0.89 -1.38 -8.64
N VAL A 126 -0.44 -2.63 -8.75
CA VAL A 126 0.93 -2.95 -9.14
C VAL A 126 0.95 -3.22 -10.65
N PRO A 127 1.70 -2.46 -11.46
CA PRO A 127 1.71 -2.64 -12.92
C PRO A 127 2.17 -4.04 -13.38
N THR A 128 3.09 -4.66 -12.65
CA THR A 128 3.67 -5.97 -12.99
C THR A 128 2.82 -7.15 -12.52
N HIS A 129 1.90 -6.93 -11.58
CA HIS A 129 1.05 -7.95 -10.98
C HIS A 129 -0.38 -7.44 -10.93
N PRO A 130 -1.12 -7.51 -12.05
CA PRO A 130 -2.49 -7.05 -12.08
C PRO A 130 -3.34 -7.90 -11.12
N THR A 131 -4.03 -7.24 -10.21
CA THR A 131 -5.06 -7.83 -9.33
C THR A 131 -6.41 -7.26 -9.71
N SER A 132 -7.50 -8.01 -9.52
CA SER A 132 -8.86 -7.48 -9.77
C SER A 132 -9.30 -6.42 -8.75
N PHE A 133 -8.56 -6.31 -7.65
CA PHE A 133 -8.80 -5.40 -6.52
C PHE A 133 -7.54 -4.61 -6.17
N PRO A 134 -7.62 -3.51 -5.39
CA PRO A 134 -6.46 -2.70 -5.05
C PRO A 134 -5.32 -3.48 -4.38
N ALA A 135 -4.09 -3.26 -4.82
CA ALA A 135 -2.92 -3.96 -4.28
C ALA A 135 -2.61 -3.57 -2.82
N THR A 136 -3.09 -2.42 -2.36
CA THR A 136 -3.07 -2.02 -0.94
C THR A 136 -3.80 -3.02 -0.05
N VAL A 137 -4.90 -3.61 -0.53
CA VAL A 137 -5.60 -4.66 0.21
C VAL A 137 -4.73 -5.90 0.32
N MET A 138 -4.14 -6.35 -0.81
CA MET A 138 -3.25 -7.51 -0.85
C MET A 138 -2.09 -7.41 0.14
N PHE A 139 -1.40 -6.27 0.19
CA PHE A 139 -0.32 -6.07 1.15
C PHE A 139 -0.82 -5.79 2.59
N GLY A 140 -2.02 -5.22 2.72
CA GLY A 140 -2.63 -4.86 4.00
C GLY A 140 -3.26 -6.04 4.75
N MET A 141 -3.53 -7.17 4.09
CA MET A 141 -4.22 -8.33 4.69
C MET A 141 -3.49 -8.89 5.92
N LYS A 142 -2.17 -8.73 6.00
CA LYS A 142 -1.35 -9.19 7.13
C LYS A 142 -1.72 -8.52 8.45
N TYR A 143 -2.21 -7.29 8.41
CA TYR A 143 -2.50 -6.49 9.60
C TYR A 143 -3.93 -5.93 9.51
N LEU A 144 -4.87 -6.48 10.27
CA LEU A 144 -6.28 -6.04 10.23
C LEU A 144 -6.44 -4.54 10.54
N SER A 145 -5.59 -3.97 11.39
CA SER A 145 -5.56 -2.53 11.67
C SER A 145 -5.18 -1.70 10.44
N MET A 146 -4.19 -2.16 9.66
CA MET A 146 -3.80 -1.56 8.38
C MET A 146 -4.96 -1.63 7.38
N LEU A 147 -5.56 -2.81 7.25
CA LEU A 147 -6.70 -3.01 6.36
C LEU A 147 -7.86 -2.10 6.74
N LYS A 148 -8.25 -2.07 8.02
CA LYS A 148 -9.31 -1.18 8.53
C LYS A 148 -8.99 0.29 8.24
N TYR A 149 -7.75 0.72 8.48
CA TYR A 149 -7.32 2.09 8.19
C TYR A 149 -7.47 2.42 6.69
N LEU A 150 -7.04 1.53 5.79
CA LEU A 150 -7.20 1.73 4.34
C LEU A 150 -8.68 1.84 3.95
N MET A 151 -9.54 0.99 4.50
CA MET A 151 -10.99 1.02 4.23
C MET A 151 -11.65 2.29 4.74
N ASP A 152 -11.30 2.75 5.94
CA ASP A 152 -11.76 4.03 6.48
C ASP A 152 -11.34 5.22 5.62
N ASN A 153 -10.26 5.07 4.86
CA ASN A 153 -9.72 6.07 3.95
C ASN A 153 -10.20 5.92 2.49
N GLY A 154 -11.20 5.07 2.24
CA GLY A 154 -11.84 4.95 0.92
C GLY A 154 -11.20 3.93 -0.01
N CYS A 155 -10.52 2.94 0.53
CA CYS A 155 -10.11 1.76 -0.23
C CYS A 155 -11.37 1.02 -0.75
N ASP A 156 -11.34 0.60 -2.01
CA ASP A 156 -12.46 -0.06 -2.67
C ASP A 156 -12.54 -1.55 -2.28
N ALA A 157 -13.26 -1.80 -1.18
CA ALA A 157 -13.58 -3.15 -0.72
C ALA A 157 -14.47 -3.94 -1.70
N LEU A 158 -15.26 -3.26 -2.53
CA LEU A 158 -16.22 -3.94 -3.40
C LEU A 158 -15.50 -4.73 -4.50
N SER A 159 -14.41 -4.19 -5.02
CA SER A 159 -13.57 -4.87 -6.02
C SER A 159 -13.04 -6.22 -5.53
N CYS A 160 -12.83 -6.42 -4.22
CA CYS A 160 -12.44 -7.73 -3.66
C CYS A 160 -13.50 -8.81 -3.86
N PHE A 161 -14.74 -8.45 -4.14
CA PHE A 161 -15.83 -9.40 -4.34
C PHE A 161 -16.28 -9.49 -5.81
N SER A 162 -15.61 -8.80 -6.73
CA SER A 162 -15.86 -8.86 -8.16
C SER A 162 -15.05 -10.00 -8.79
N CYS A 163 -15.56 -11.23 -8.68
CA CYS A 163 -14.92 -12.42 -9.25
C CYS A 163 -15.48 -12.74 -10.65
N THR A 164 -14.60 -12.91 -11.63
CA THR A 164 -14.98 -13.28 -13.02
C THR A 164 -15.64 -14.66 -13.13
N TYR A 165 -15.31 -15.61 -12.26
CA TYR A 165 -15.90 -16.95 -12.24
C TYR A 165 -17.27 -17.01 -11.59
N GLY A 166 -17.58 -16.08 -10.66
CA GLY A 166 -18.86 -16.03 -9.95
C GLY A 166 -19.22 -17.36 -9.27
N SER A 167 -20.38 -17.93 -9.59
CA SER A 167 -20.80 -19.25 -9.07
C SER A 167 -20.25 -20.44 -9.87
N GLY A 168 -19.47 -20.17 -10.92
CA GLY A 168 -18.88 -21.18 -11.79
C GLY A 168 -17.71 -21.95 -11.14
N PRO A 169 -17.22 -22.99 -11.83
CA PRO A 169 -16.04 -23.72 -11.38
C PRO A 169 -14.81 -22.82 -11.49
N HIS A 170 -13.99 -22.81 -10.44
CA HIS A 170 -12.73 -22.10 -10.44
C HIS A 170 -11.58 -23.09 -10.74
N PRO A 171 -10.46 -22.64 -11.35
CA PRO A 171 -9.29 -23.49 -11.59
C PRO A 171 -8.73 -24.04 -10.26
N PRO A 172 -8.25 -25.27 -10.16
CA PRO A 172 -7.75 -25.83 -8.90
C PRO A 172 -6.73 -24.87 -8.25
N LEU A 173 -6.82 -24.71 -6.92
CA LEU A 173 -5.83 -23.92 -6.19
C LEU A 173 -4.47 -24.53 -6.48
N GLN A 174 -3.59 -23.76 -7.14
CA GLN A 174 -2.20 -24.17 -7.21
C GLN A 174 -1.68 -24.16 -5.78
N GLU A 175 -1.48 -25.36 -5.22
CA GLU A 175 -0.61 -25.60 -4.07
C GLU A 175 0.82 -25.27 -4.51
N THR A 176 1.09 -24.00 -4.73
CA THR A 176 2.46 -23.51 -4.74
C THR A 176 2.96 -23.77 -3.32
N SER A 177 3.86 -24.73 -3.14
CA SER A 177 4.61 -24.90 -1.89
C SER A 177 5.51 -23.69 -1.56
N GLU A 178 5.35 -22.60 -2.31
CA GLU A 178 5.93 -21.26 -2.19
C GLU A 178 4.88 -20.21 -1.72
N ARG A 179 3.67 -20.61 -1.29
CA ARG A 179 2.69 -19.66 -0.70
C ARG A 179 3.09 -19.19 0.71
N ASP A 180 4.03 -19.90 1.36
CA ASP A 180 4.71 -19.39 2.56
C ASP A 180 5.65 -18.21 2.25
N ASP A 181 5.95 -17.92 0.97
CA ASP A 181 6.75 -16.77 0.51
C ASP A 181 5.93 -15.49 0.24
N LEU A 182 4.63 -15.47 0.58
CA LEU A 182 3.99 -14.17 0.90
C LEU A 182 4.54 -13.56 2.21
N ARG A 183 5.51 -14.22 2.85
CA ARG A 183 6.62 -13.56 3.53
C ARG A 183 7.44 -12.74 2.51
N TYR A 184 6.91 -11.59 2.08
CA TYR A 184 7.74 -10.52 1.55
C TYR A 184 8.77 -10.18 2.63
N ASN A 185 10.01 -10.59 2.37
CA ASN A 185 11.13 -10.72 3.30
C ASN A 185 11.20 -9.56 4.32
N THR A 186 10.90 -9.85 5.59
CA THR A 186 11.17 -8.96 6.73
C THR A 186 12.49 -9.37 7.34
N ASP A 187 13.61 -9.09 6.69
CA ASP A 187 14.91 -9.14 7.35
C ASP A 187 15.91 -8.18 6.70
N THR A 188 15.84 -6.91 7.13
CA THR A 188 17.00 -6.03 7.15
C THR A 188 17.04 -5.34 8.51
N ARG A 189 17.53 -6.04 9.53
CA ARG A 189 18.04 -5.39 10.73
C ARG A 189 19.55 -5.60 10.86
N ARG A 190 20.22 -4.45 10.87
CA ARG A 190 21.55 -4.14 11.41
C ARG A 190 22.73 -4.70 10.61
N ASN A 191 23.36 -3.83 9.83
CA ASN A 191 24.79 -3.69 10.06
C ASN A 191 25.29 -2.26 9.89
N THR A 192 26.23 -1.96 10.77
CA THR A 192 27.01 -0.73 10.92
C THR A 192 27.76 -0.37 9.65
N GLY A 193 28.03 0.93 9.48
CA GLY A 193 28.48 1.52 8.23
C GLY A 193 29.68 0.86 7.59
N GLU A 194 29.58 0.63 6.27
CA GLU A 194 30.59 0.76 5.22
C GLU A 194 29.93 0.42 3.85
N PRO A 195 30.51 0.83 2.72
CA PRO A 195 29.79 0.93 1.44
C PRO A 195 29.72 -0.43 0.73
N CYS A 196 28.52 -0.99 0.56
CA CYS A 196 28.34 -2.33 -0.03
C CYS A 196 28.01 -2.27 -1.53
N SER A 197 29.04 -2.54 -2.33
CA SER A 197 28.94 -3.31 -3.57
C SER A 197 28.62 -4.79 -3.29
N ASP A 198 27.68 -5.34 -4.08
CA ASP A 198 27.42 -6.76 -4.39
C ASP A 198 26.72 -7.70 -3.37
N LYS A 199 25.50 -8.11 -3.80
CA LYS A 199 24.90 -9.46 -3.88
C LYS A 199 24.45 -10.23 -2.62
N SER A 200 23.13 -10.32 -2.44
CA SER A 200 22.38 -11.59 -2.28
C SER A 200 20.83 -11.42 -2.19
N ALA A 201 20.13 -11.79 -3.29
CA ALA A 201 18.80 -12.44 -3.43
C ALA A 201 17.49 -11.78 -2.89
N PRO A 202 16.30 -12.09 -3.50
CA PRO A 202 16.04 -13.12 -4.52
C PRO A 202 15.65 -12.57 -5.90
N TYR A 203 15.76 -13.47 -6.88
CA TYR A 203 15.54 -13.34 -8.31
C TYR A 203 14.22 -12.64 -8.70
N TRP A 204 14.32 -11.55 -9.46
CA TRP A 204 13.40 -11.31 -10.58
C TRP A 204 14.23 -11.27 -11.87
N SER A 205 14.49 -12.46 -12.42
CA SER A 205 15.16 -12.58 -13.72
C SER A 205 14.20 -12.16 -14.83
N SER A 206 14.30 -10.90 -15.26
CA SER A 206 13.88 -10.51 -16.61
C SER A 206 14.89 -11.08 -17.60
N ASN A 207 14.69 -12.32 -18.04
CA ASN A 207 15.46 -12.88 -19.14
C ASN A 207 15.06 -12.14 -20.42
N ASN A 208 15.97 -11.30 -20.91
CA ASN A 208 15.97 -10.86 -22.30
C ASN A 208 17.39 -10.99 -22.85
N THR A 209 17.69 -12.12 -23.47
CA THR A 209 18.80 -12.25 -24.41
C THR A 209 18.27 -12.75 -25.74
N SER A 210 18.40 -11.89 -26.73
CA SER A 210 18.08 -12.11 -28.12
C SER A 210 18.95 -13.18 -28.76
N SER A 211 18.34 -14.24 -29.31
CA SER A 211 18.61 -14.73 -30.67
C SER A 211 17.70 -15.91 -31.05
N SER A 212 16.96 -15.72 -32.16
CA SER A 212 16.46 -16.74 -33.10
C SER A 212 15.57 -17.88 -32.57
N ILE A 213 14.26 -17.74 -32.75
CA ILE A 213 13.40 -18.51 -33.68
C ILE A 213 11.98 -17.95 -33.48
N TRP A 214 11.43 -17.31 -34.52
CA TRP A 214 10.06 -16.81 -34.51
C TRP A 214 9.07 -17.96 -34.36
N SER A 215 8.42 -18.01 -33.20
CA SER A 215 7.13 -18.68 -33.02
C SER A 215 6.16 -17.61 -32.55
N PRO A 216 4.93 -17.53 -33.11
CA PRO A 216 4.00 -16.46 -32.77
C PRO A 216 3.58 -16.61 -31.31
N ILE A 217 4.02 -15.65 -30.49
CA ILE A 217 3.52 -15.47 -29.12
C ILE A 217 2.03 -15.19 -29.28
N GLN A 218 1.19 -16.17 -28.95
CA GLN A 218 -0.22 -15.92 -28.71
C GLN A 218 -0.26 -14.98 -27.51
N ASP A 219 -0.76 -13.77 -27.71
CA ASP A 219 -1.16 -12.85 -26.65
C ASP A 219 -2.14 -13.59 -25.71
N GLN A 220 -1.61 -14.21 -24.66
CA GLN A 220 -2.43 -14.58 -23.51
C GLN A 220 -2.64 -13.29 -22.72
N PRO A 221 -3.89 -12.82 -22.56
CA PRO A 221 -4.14 -11.71 -21.67
C PRO A 221 -3.71 -12.16 -20.27
N CYS A 222 -2.81 -11.40 -19.66
CA CYS A 222 -2.42 -11.55 -18.26
C CYS A 222 -3.68 -11.40 -17.40
N LEU A 223 -4.31 -12.52 -17.06
CA LEU A 223 -5.49 -12.55 -16.20
C LEU A 223 -5.10 -11.99 -14.84
N ALA A 224 -5.80 -10.94 -14.42
CA ALA A 224 -5.59 -10.33 -13.12
C ALA A 224 -5.91 -11.36 -12.02
N SER A 225 -5.05 -11.48 -11.02
CA SER A 225 -5.29 -12.41 -9.91
C SER A 225 -6.53 -11.99 -9.13
N GLU A 226 -7.42 -12.96 -8.91
CA GLU A 226 -8.69 -12.73 -8.21
C GLU A 226 -8.50 -12.77 -6.69
N PHE A 227 -9.26 -11.97 -5.95
CA PHE A 227 -9.20 -11.97 -4.47
C PHE A 227 -9.43 -13.36 -3.87
N CYS A 228 -10.38 -14.12 -4.45
CA CYS A 228 -10.68 -15.49 -4.01
C CYS A 228 -9.56 -16.49 -4.28
N GLU A 229 -8.58 -16.19 -5.14
CA GLU A 229 -7.41 -17.04 -5.39
C GLU A 229 -6.28 -16.77 -4.39
N ILE A 230 -6.21 -15.53 -3.89
CA ILE A 230 -5.14 -15.04 -3.02
C ILE A 230 -5.40 -15.40 -1.55
N ILE A 231 -6.64 -15.28 -1.09
CA ILE A 231 -6.97 -15.62 0.30
C ILE A 231 -7.03 -17.15 0.48
N SER A 232 -6.57 -17.64 1.63
CA SER A 232 -6.69 -19.05 2.01
C SER A 232 -7.68 -19.24 3.15
N ALA A 233 -8.39 -20.37 3.14
CA ALA A 233 -9.45 -20.72 4.08
C ALA A 233 -9.06 -20.55 5.55
N ARG A 234 -7.79 -20.66 5.94
CA ARG A 234 -7.40 -20.59 7.37
C ARG A 234 -7.41 -19.19 7.98
N TRP A 235 -7.27 -18.15 7.18
CA TRP A 235 -7.11 -16.76 7.67
C TRP A 235 -7.99 -15.75 6.92
N ALA A 236 -8.78 -16.22 5.95
CA ALA A 236 -9.70 -15.39 5.18
C ALA A 236 -10.79 -14.70 6.03
N GLY A 237 -11.26 -15.33 7.11
CA GLY A 237 -12.43 -14.90 7.88
C GLY A 237 -12.32 -13.46 8.38
N PRO A 238 -11.34 -13.12 9.23
CA PRO A 238 -11.19 -11.76 9.75
C PRO A 238 -11.01 -10.69 8.65
N ILE A 239 -10.36 -11.04 7.53
CA ILE A 239 -10.19 -10.12 6.39
C ILE A 239 -11.53 -9.90 5.70
N ILE A 240 -12.26 -10.97 5.38
CA ILE A 240 -13.59 -10.90 4.78
C ILE A 240 -14.53 -10.13 5.70
N ASP A 241 -14.50 -10.38 7.01
CA ASP A 241 -15.33 -9.67 7.99
C ASP A 241 -15.13 -8.16 7.93
N VAL A 242 -13.87 -7.71 7.96
CA VAL A 242 -13.53 -6.29 7.80
C VAL A 242 -14.01 -5.76 6.45
N LEU A 243 -13.78 -6.46 5.34
CA LEU A 243 -14.23 -6.01 4.02
C LEU A 243 -15.76 -5.91 3.93
N LEU A 244 -16.48 -6.87 4.51
CA LEU A 244 -17.93 -6.93 4.53
C LEU A 244 -18.56 -5.77 5.30
N ASP A 245 -17.82 -5.13 6.21
CA ASP A 245 -18.27 -3.93 6.92
C ASP A 245 -18.31 -2.68 6.02
N TYR A 246 -17.57 -2.66 4.91
CA TYR A 246 -17.50 -1.50 3.99
C TYR A 246 -18.27 -1.68 2.69
N VAL A 247 -18.97 -2.81 2.54
CA VAL A 247 -19.76 -3.13 1.35
C VAL A 247 -21.22 -3.40 1.70
N GLY A 248 -22.11 -3.06 0.76
CA GLY A 248 -23.56 -3.29 0.90
C GLY A 248 -23.94 -4.71 0.49
N HIS A 249 -24.72 -4.81 -0.59
CA HIS A 249 -25.07 -6.10 -1.18
C HIS A 249 -23.90 -6.64 -2.00
N VAL A 250 -23.44 -7.83 -1.64
CA VAL A 250 -22.37 -8.54 -2.33
C VAL A 250 -22.81 -9.99 -2.53
N LYS A 251 -22.45 -10.57 -3.67
CA LYS A 251 -22.60 -12.00 -3.92
C LYS A 251 -21.21 -12.61 -3.91
N LEU A 252 -20.93 -13.47 -2.94
CA LEU A 252 -19.68 -14.20 -2.90
C LEU A 252 -19.62 -15.22 -4.03
N CYS A 253 -18.42 -15.42 -4.60
CA CYS A 253 -18.19 -16.49 -5.56
C CYS A 253 -18.24 -17.86 -4.87
N SER A 254 -18.38 -18.93 -5.65
CA SER A 254 -18.46 -20.30 -5.12
C SER A 254 -17.25 -20.65 -4.25
N ARG A 255 -16.05 -20.22 -4.64
CA ARG A 255 -14.82 -20.43 -3.87
C ARG A 255 -14.80 -19.70 -2.52
N LEU A 256 -15.17 -18.42 -2.48
CA LEU A 256 -15.24 -17.68 -1.21
C LEU A 256 -16.29 -18.28 -0.29
N THR A 257 -17.41 -18.73 -0.87
CA THR A 257 -18.49 -19.41 -0.13
C THR A 257 -17.97 -20.71 0.48
N GLU A 258 -17.28 -21.55 -0.31
CA GLU A 258 -16.66 -22.78 0.16
C GLU A 258 -15.63 -22.53 1.28
N HIS A 259 -14.80 -21.49 1.16
CA HIS A 259 -13.86 -21.10 2.22
C HIS A 259 -14.60 -20.72 3.51
N LEU A 260 -15.70 -19.97 3.41
CA LEU A 260 -16.50 -19.62 4.58
C LEU A 260 -17.20 -20.83 5.20
N ASP A 261 -17.72 -21.73 4.37
CA ASP A 261 -18.44 -22.94 4.82
C ASP A 261 -17.52 -23.98 5.45
N SER A 262 -16.24 -23.98 5.09
CA SER A 262 -15.25 -24.93 5.61
C SER A 262 -14.92 -24.76 7.10
N LEU A 263 -15.29 -23.62 7.71
CA LEU A 263 -15.00 -23.31 9.12
C LEU A 263 -16.28 -22.95 9.88
N GLU A 264 -16.53 -23.67 10.98
CA GLU A 264 -17.72 -23.51 11.82
C GLU A 264 -17.71 -22.19 12.62
N ASP A 265 -16.54 -21.64 12.94
CA ASP A 265 -16.40 -20.44 13.77
C ASP A 265 -16.82 -19.13 13.08
N TRP A 266 -17.22 -19.17 11.81
CA TRP A 266 -17.45 -17.99 10.97
C TRP A 266 -18.92 -17.67 10.68
N GLU A 267 -19.85 -18.19 11.49
CA GLU A 267 -21.30 -17.96 11.33
C GLU A 267 -21.68 -16.48 11.24
N VAL A 268 -21.06 -15.60 12.05
CA VAL A 268 -21.30 -14.15 12.00
C VAL A 268 -20.92 -13.56 10.63
N ILE A 269 -19.84 -14.07 10.03
CA ILE A 269 -19.35 -13.63 8.72
C ILE A 269 -20.28 -14.14 7.62
N LYS A 270 -20.78 -15.37 7.74
CA LYS A 270 -21.79 -15.93 6.82
C LYS A 270 -23.07 -15.11 6.87
N GLU A 271 -23.55 -14.76 8.06
CA GLU A 271 -24.72 -13.89 8.24
C GLU A 271 -24.49 -12.53 7.57
N LYS A 272 -23.33 -11.92 7.80
CA LYS A 272 -22.94 -10.69 7.10
C LYS A 272 -22.93 -10.90 5.58
N ALA A 273 -22.39 -11.99 5.07
CA ALA A 273 -22.34 -12.26 3.63
C ALA A 273 -23.71 -12.54 2.98
N THR A 274 -24.78 -12.70 3.76
CA THR A 274 -26.11 -12.96 3.19
C THR A 274 -26.61 -11.78 2.33
N PRO A 275 -27.41 -12.07 1.28
CA PRO A 275 -27.91 -11.03 0.38
C PRO A 275 -28.78 -9.98 1.10
N SER A 276 -29.47 -10.36 2.17
CA SER A 276 -30.33 -9.46 2.96
C SER A 276 -29.55 -8.82 4.11
N ARG A 277 -28.77 -7.79 3.81
CA ARG A 277 -28.10 -6.98 4.84
C ARG A 277 -29.12 -6.27 5.74
N PRO A 278 -28.85 -6.16 7.06
CA PRO A 278 -29.68 -5.34 7.94
C PRO A 278 -29.78 -3.90 7.43
N LEU A 279 -30.96 -3.28 7.53
CA LEU A 279 -31.17 -1.87 7.15
C LEU A 279 -30.15 -0.95 7.84
N MET A 280 -29.80 -1.28 9.08
CA MET A 280 -28.79 -0.57 9.86
C MET A 280 -27.42 -0.55 9.15
N GLN A 281 -26.98 -1.62 8.51
CA GLN A 281 -25.71 -1.61 7.76
C GLN A 281 -25.81 -0.75 6.49
N LEU A 282 -26.91 -0.84 5.75
CA LEU A 282 -27.13 -0.02 4.55
C LEU A 282 -27.20 1.47 4.88
N CYS A 283 -27.86 1.84 5.98
CA CYS A 283 -27.88 3.20 6.51
C CYS A 283 -26.46 3.68 6.84
N ARG A 284 -25.62 2.84 7.46
CA ARG A 284 -24.24 3.18 7.84
C ARG A 284 -23.45 3.59 6.61
N LEU A 285 -23.47 2.73 5.58
CA LEU A 285 -22.77 2.96 4.32
C LEU A 285 -23.27 4.22 3.62
N LYS A 286 -24.60 4.43 3.61
CA LYS A 286 -25.17 5.62 2.98
C LYS A 286 -24.76 6.90 3.71
N ILE A 287 -24.76 6.90 5.05
CA ILE A 287 -24.31 8.04 5.84
C ILE A 287 -22.82 8.29 5.60
N ARG A 288 -21.97 7.26 5.66
CA ARG A 288 -20.53 7.37 5.36
C ARG A 288 -20.27 7.97 3.98
N GLN A 289 -21.02 7.52 2.96
CA GLN A 289 -20.95 8.07 1.61
C GLN A 289 -21.29 9.57 1.57
N GLN A 290 -22.34 9.99 2.28
CA GLN A 290 -22.78 11.41 2.30
C GLN A 290 -21.84 12.31 3.13
N VAL A 291 -21.27 11.78 4.21
CA VAL A 291 -20.28 12.51 5.02
C VAL A 291 -18.99 12.71 4.22
N GLY A 292 -18.58 11.70 3.46
CA GLY A 292 -17.37 11.72 2.65
C GLY A 292 -16.10 11.47 3.48
N ILE A 293 -15.08 10.91 2.82
CA ILE A 293 -13.86 10.40 3.47
C ILE A 293 -13.15 11.48 4.29
N HIS A 294 -12.99 12.70 3.74
CA HIS A 294 -12.31 13.80 4.43
C HIS A 294 -12.97 14.18 5.76
N ARG A 295 -14.31 14.16 5.83
CA ARG A 295 -15.04 14.46 7.07
C ARG A 295 -15.08 13.27 8.01
N LEU A 296 -15.09 12.04 7.49
CA LEU A 296 -14.98 10.81 8.29
C LEU A 296 -13.64 10.76 9.04
N ARG A 297 -12.52 11.19 8.43
CA ARG A 297 -11.23 11.33 9.13
C ARG A 297 -11.32 12.25 10.37
N CYS A 298 -12.17 13.26 10.30
CA CYS A 298 -12.41 14.22 11.38
C CYS A 298 -13.72 13.96 12.13
N ILE A 299 -14.27 12.74 12.10
CA ILE A 299 -15.61 12.45 12.63
C ILE A 299 -15.77 12.82 14.11
N LYS A 300 -14.71 12.66 14.92
CA LYS A 300 -14.69 13.04 16.35
C LYS A 300 -14.86 14.54 16.59
N LYS A 301 -14.57 15.38 15.57
CA LYS A 301 -14.73 16.84 15.62
C LYS A 301 -16.11 17.29 15.11
N LEU A 302 -16.91 16.40 14.54
CA LEU A 302 -18.24 16.73 14.04
C LEU A 302 -19.24 16.83 15.21
N PRO A 303 -20.25 17.72 15.12
CA PRO A 303 -21.29 17.85 16.14
C PRO A 303 -22.30 16.70 16.04
N LEU A 304 -21.85 15.46 16.22
CA LEU A 304 -22.66 14.24 16.16
C LEU A 304 -22.76 13.58 17.54
N PRO A 305 -23.87 12.90 17.86
CA PRO A 305 -23.98 12.13 19.10
C PRO A 305 -22.87 11.05 19.20
N PRO A 306 -22.29 10.80 20.40
CA PRO A 306 -21.21 9.82 20.55
C PRO A 306 -21.56 8.41 20.06
N ARG A 307 -22.83 7.99 20.23
CA ARG A 307 -23.32 6.70 19.72
C ARG A 307 -23.26 6.63 18.19
N LEU A 308 -23.58 7.71 17.51
CA LEU A 308 -23.53 7.76 16.04
C LEU A 308 -22.08 7.74 15.55
N ILE A 309 -21.15 8.36 16.27
CA ILE A 309 -19.71 8.31 15.96
C ILE A 309 -19.21 6.86 16.05
N LYS A 310 -19.52 6.15 17.14
CA LYS A 310 -19.15 4.72 17.29
C LYS A 310 -19.75 3.84 16.21
N TYR A 311 -21.04 4.05 15.91
CA TYR A 311 -21.75 3.34 14.84
C TYR A 311 -21.08 3.54 13.48
N LEU A 312 -20.65 4.77 13.15
CA LEU A 312 -20.00 5.06 11.87
C LEU A 312 -18.55 4.53 11.81
N ASN A 313 -17.87 4.37 12.94
CA ASN A 313 -16.48 3.85 13.04
C ASN A 313 -16.38 2.32 13.20
N HIS A 314 -17.51 1.60 13.15
CA HIS A 314 -17.54 0.16 13.40
C HIS A 314 -16.99 -0.20 14.79
N GLU A 315 -17.36 0.58 15.83
CA GLU A 315 -16.87 0.43 17.23
C GLU A 315 -17.96 -0.11 18.20
N GLU A 316 -19.06 -0.64 17.68
CA GLU A 316 -20.25 -0.96 18.48
C GLU A 316 -20.08 -2.15 19.45
N HIS A 317 -19.13 -3.05 19.18
CA HIS A 317 -18.94 -4.27 19.98
C HIS A 317 -17.97 -4.12 21.17
N ASN A 318 -17.44 -2.92 21.42
CA ASN A 318 -16.50 -2.68 22.53
C ASN A 318 -17.20 -2.23 23.83
N GLN A 319 -18.49 -2.53 24.03
CA GLN A 319 -19.25 -2.11 25.21
C GLN A 319 -20.10 -3.23 25.85
N GLU A 320 -19.58 -4.44 25.89
CA GLU A 320 -20.08 -5.50 26.80
C GLU A 320 -19.04 -5.82 27.90
N GLU A 321 -18.45 -4.79 28.50
CA GLU A 321 -17.88 -4.89 29.85
C GLU A 321 -18.27 -3.60 30.59
N PHE A 322 -18.73 -3.73 31.84
CA PHE A 322 -19.39 -2.72 32.69
C PHE A 322 -20.91 -2.59 32.51
N CYS A 323 -21.63 -3.65 32.88
CA CYS A 323 -22.83 -3.56 33.73
C CYS A 323 -22.93 -4.83 34.59
N GLU A 324 -22.16 -4.88 35.69
CA GLU A 324 -22.55 -5.48 36.98
C GLU A 324 -21.97 -4.63 38.12
#